data_AF-A0A933G5M7-F1
#
_entry.id   AF-A0A933G5M7-F1
#
_cell.length_a   1.000
_cell.length_b   1.000
_cell.length_c   1.000
_cell.angle_alpha   90.00
_cell.angle_beta   90.00
_cell.angle_gamma   90.00
#
_symmetry.space_group_name_H-M   'P 1'
#
loop_
_entity.id
_entity.type
_entity.pdbx_description
1 polymer ?
#
loop_
_entity_poly.entity_id
_entity_poly.type
_entity_poly.pdbx_seq_one_letter_code
_entity_poly.pdbx_strand_id
1 'polypeptide(L)'
;MQFHDGRFQLVWTPFLTRQRGRVMQAVGLVSAADLGSGGEMTLRLGGRDRSARESDLLRYPTGHLDRNSPALYLWLVPRPVRTVKCEATWKPTSGRTCRAAISLPPAWPMNVHVVFARDAGACLIPFTPQSEFLGIEEMCRSLYAARRRAERDGALLPTAAILIGVAAHTASVAMALAAAGGDFLHMSTGQNCPRPDVPPLFWWKLP
;
A
#
# COMPACT_ATOMS: atom_id res chain seq x y z
N MET A 1 6.55 -9.72 -4.72
CA MET A 1 6.48 -10.63 -3.54
C MET A 1 5.30 -11.56 -3.73
N GLN A 2 5.55 -12.78 -4.20
CA GLN A 2 4.58 -13.85 -4.02
C GLN A 2 4.61 -14.20 -2.53
N PHE A 3 3.50 -14.05 -1.82
CA PHE A 3 3.35 -14.56 -0.46
C PHE A 3 3.16 -16.07 -0.52
N HIS A 4 4.15 -16.78 -1.07
CA HIS A 4 3.99 -18.19 -1.44
C HIS A 4 3.95 -19.15 -0.27
N ASP A 5 4.41 -18.74 0.90
CA ASP A 5 4.59 -19.68 2.01
C ASP A 5 3.59 -19.53 3.14
N GLY A 6 2.57 -18.68 3.00
CA GLY A 6 1.66 -18.39 4.10
C GLY A 6 2.39 -17.93 5.38
N ARG A 7 3.58 -17.32 5.23
CA ARG A 7 4.42 -16.96 6.36
C ARG A 7 3.94 -15.68 7.00
N PHE A 8 3.84 -15.73 8.33
CA PHE A 8 3.69 -14.56 9.17
C PHE A 8 4.97 -13.73 9.09
N GLN A 9 4.92 -12.56 8.45
CA GLN A 9 6.11 -11.75 8.17
C GLN A 9 5.84 -10.25 8.37
N LEU A 10 6.80 -9.56 8.99
CA LEU A 10 6.82 -8.10 9.01
C LEU A 10 7.51 -7.54 7.78
N VAL A 11 6.94 -6.47 7.25
CA VAL A 11 7.41 -5.73 6.09
C VAL A 11 7.60 -4.28 6.51
N TRP A 12 8.78 -3.76 6.24
CA TRP A 12 9.06 -2.34 6.45
C TRP A 12 8.20 -1.51 5.48
N THR A 13 7.61 -0.43 5.97
CA THR A 13 7.00 0.59 5.10
C THR A 13 7.49 1.98 5.51
N PRO A 14 7.63 2.91 4.56
CA PRO A 14 7.85 4.31 4.80
C PRO A 14 6.53 5.10 4.95
N PHE A 15 5.37 4.44 5.06
CA PHE A 15 4.12 5.16 5.22
C PHE A 15 4.15 5.96 6.51
N LEU A 16 3.99 7.28 6.38
CA LEU A 16 3.87 8.17 7.51
C LEU A 16 2.45 8.72 7.55
N THR A 17 1.87 8.78 8.74
CA THR A 17 0.62 9.49 8.97
C THR A 17 0.71 10.30 10.24
N ARG A 18 -0.03 11.41 10.34
CA ARG A 18 -0.14 12.16 11.59
C ARG A 18 -1.37 11.68 12.35
N GLN A 19 -1.17 11.19 13.57
CA GLN A 19 -2.25 10.82 14.47
C GLN A 19 -2.04 11.51 15.82
N ARG A 20 -3.02 12.30 16.27
CA ARG A 20 -2.97 13.03 17.56
C ARG A 20 -1.68 13.85 17.73
N GLY A 21 -1.28 14.56 16.67
CA GLY A 21 -0.08 15.40 16.66
C GLY A 21 1.26 14.66 16.57
N ARG A 22 1.27 13.32 16.46
CA ARG A 22 2.49 12.51 16.33
C ARG A 22 2.60 11.91 14.94
N VAL A 23 3.83 11.84 14.44
CA VAL A 23 4.15 11.12 13.20
C VAL A 23 4.23 9.63 13.51
N MET A 24 3.33 8.88 12.90
CA MET A 24 3.27 7.43 12.96
C MET A 24 3.86 6.85 11.68
N GLN A 25 4.58 5.75 11.77
CA GLN A 25 5.06 4.95 10.66
C GLN A 25 4.23 3.67 10.57
N ALA A 26 3.77 3.27 9.39
CA ALA A 26 3.12 1.98 9.24
C ALA A 26 4.17 0.85 9.13
N VAL A 27 3.84 -0.29 9.71
CA VAL A 27 4.56 -1.54 9.55
C VAL A 27 3.59 -2.52 8.90
N GLY A 28 4.01 -3.11 7.78
CA GLY A 28 3.24 -4.13 7.10
C GLY A 28 3.35 -5.45 7.84
N LEU A 29 2.25 -6.17 7.95
CA LEU A 29 2.19 -7.52 8.47
C LEU A 29 1.49 -8.40 7.44
N VAL A 30 2.21 -9.39 6.94
CA VAL A 30 1.68 -10.37 6.01
C VAL A 30 1.26 -11.58 6.84
N SER A 31 0.01 -12.01 6.69
CA SER A 31 -0.52 -13.23 7.33
C SER A 31 -1.27 -14.07 6.30
N ALA A 32 -1.12 -15.39 6.36
CA ALA A 32 -1.85 -16.34 5.52
C ALA A 32 -3.30 -16.53 5.96
N ALA A 33 -3.52 -16.47 7.27
CA ALA A 33 -4.83 -16.62 7.85
C ALA A 33 -5.44 -15.24 8.10
N ASP A 34 -6.75 -15.14 7.90
CA ASP A 34 -7.51 -13.98 8.34
C ASP A 34 -7.34 -13.83 9.86
N LEU A 35 -6.67 -12.75 10.26
CA LEU A 35 -6.49 -12.39 11.66
C LEU A 35 -7.84 -12.12 12.35
N GLY A 36 -8.94 -12.01 11.59
CA GLY A 36 -10.31 -11.80 12.08
C GLY A 36 -10.97 -13.01 12.76
N SER A 37 -10.30 -14.15 12.90
CA SER A 37 -10.85 -15.34 13.58
C SER A 37 -10.76 -15.30 15.12
N GLY A 38 -10.28 -14.19 15.69
CA GLY A 38 -10.04 -14.03 17.12
C GLY A 38 -8.66 -14.51 17.53
N GLY A 39 -7.98 -13.72 18.35
CA GLY A 39 -6.62 -13.97 18.81
C GLY A 39 -5.98 -12.69 19.34
N GLU A 40 -4.82 -12.83 19.97
CA GLU A 40 -4.08 -11.69 20.52
C GLU A 40 -2.89 -11.37 19.61
N MET A 41 -2.80 -10.10 19.19
CA MET A 41 -1.64 -9.60 18.46
C MET A 41 -0.84 -8.60 19.27
N THR A 42 0.45 -8.85 19.40
CA THR A 42 1.38 -7.99 20.14
C THR A 42 2.52 -7.56 19.22
N LEU A 43 2.82 -6.26 19.20
CA LEU A 43 4.01 -5.70 18.60
C LEU A 43 4.95 -5.21 19.68
N ARG A 44 6.20 -5.63 19.61
CA ARG A 44 7.27 -5.11 20.42
C ARG A 44 8.13 -4.19 19.58
N LEU A 45 8.17 -2.91 19.94
CA LEU A 45 8.97 -1.91 19.26
C LEU A 45 10.02 -1.34 20.22
N GLY A 46 11.31 -1.59 19.93
CA GLY A 46 12.40 -1.08 20.76
C GLY A 46 12.29 -1.52 22.23
N GLY A 47 11.81 -2.75 22.45
CA GLY A 47 11.64 -3.33 23.79
C GLY A 47 10.30 -3.04 24.47
N ARG A 48 9.47 -2.14 23.93
CA ARG A 48 8.14 -1.81 24.47
C ARG A 48 7.05 -2.59 23.75
N ASP A 49 6.20 -3.26 24.53
CA ASP A 49 5.08 -4.03 24.00
C ASP A 49 3.86 -3.14 23.75
N ARG A 50 3.14 -3.44 22.67
CA ARG A 50 1.89 -2.82 22.28
C ARG A 50 0.96 -3.89 21.74
N SER A 51 -0.17 -4.12 22.39
CA SER A 51 -1.22 -4.96 21.82
C SER A 51 -1.94 -4.17 20.73
N ALA A 52 -2.12 -4.77 19.55
CA ALA A 52 -2.99 -4.23 18.52
C ALA A 52 -4.43 -4.55 18.89
N ARG A 53 -5.31 -3.57 18.75
CA ARG A 53 -6.72 -3.83 18.52
C ARG A 53 -6.93 -4.07 17.03
N GLU A 54 -8.02 -4.74 16.67
CA GLU A 54 -8.39 -4.93 15.26
C GLU A 54 -8.50 -3.60 14.50
N SER A 55 -8.94 -2.53 15.18
CA SER A 55 -8.98 -1.16 14.64
C SER A 55 -7.61 -0.57 14.29
N ASP A 56 -6.53 -1.12 14.83
CA ASP A 56 -5.16 -0.66 14.56
C ASP A 56 -4.56 -1.32 13.30
N LEU A 57 -5.30 -2.27 12.71
CA LEU A 57 -4.89 -3.07 11.56
C LEU A 57 -5.75 -2.72 10.34
N LEU A 58 -5.16 -1.98 9.42
CA LEU A 58 -5.80 -1.73 8.13
C LEU A 58 -5.54 -2.94 7.23
N ARG A 59 -6.55 -3.79 7.03
CA ARG A 59 -6.47 -4.88 6.05
C ARG A 59 -6.40 -4.31 4.65
N TYR A 60 -5.38 -4.68 3.91
CA TYR A 60 -5.14 -4.28 2.55
C TYR A 60 -5.78 -5.30 1.59
N PRO A 61 -6.64 -4.87 0.65
CA PRO A 61 -7.28 -5.77 -0.29
C PRO A 61 -6.25 -6.23 -1.32
N THR A 62 -5.80 -7.48 -1.24
CA THR A 62 -4.85 -8.09 -2.20
C THR A 62 -5.51 -8.53 -3.51
N GLY A 63 -6.77 -8.15 -3.77
CA GLY A 63 -7.53 -8.52 -4.96
C GLY A 63 -8.06 -9.97 -4.95
N HIS A 64 -7.65 -10.78 -3.98
CA HIS A 64 -8.19 -12.12 -3.78
C HIS A 64 -9.53 -12.08 -3.04
N LEU A 65 -10.55 -12.74 -3.59
CA LEU A 65 -11.88 -12.88 -2.97
C LEU A 65 -11.93 -13.99 -1.91
N ASP A 66 -10.90 -14.85 -1.87
CA ASP A 66 -10.82 -15.95 -0.90
C ASP A 66 -10.33 -15.43 0.45
N ARG A 67 -11.10 -15.71 1.51
CA ARG A 67 -10.75 -15.37 2.90
C ARG A 67 -9.46 -16.05 3.37
N ASN A 68 -9.06 -17.14 2.70
CA ASN A 68 -7.82 -17.88 3.00
C ASN A 68 -6.60 -17.35 2.25
N SER A 69 -6.75 -16.30 1.44
CA SER A 69 -5.61 -15.70 0.76
C SER A 69 -4.79 -14.82 1.71
N PRO A 70 -3.45 -14.76 1.53
CA PRO A 70 -2.60 -13.88 2.32
C PRO A 70 -3.10 -12.43 2.27
N ALA A 71 -3.25 -11.85 3.45
CA ALA A 71 -3.62 -10.46 3.62
C ALA A 71 -2.42 -9.68 4.18
N LEU A 72 -2.24 -8.45 3.66
CA LEU A 72 -1.33 -7.47 4.23
C LEU A 72 -2.14 -6.59 5.18
N TYR A 73 -1.70 -6.46 6.42
CA TYR A 73 -2.27 -5.56 7.41
C TYR A 73 -1.25 -4.44 7.66
N LEU A 74 -1.70 -3.19 7.70
CA LEU A 74 -0.84 -2.07 8.08
C LEU A 74 -1.09 -1.73 9.55
N TRP A 75 0.00 -1.70 10.33
CA TRP A 75 -0.03 -1.33 11.74
C TRP A 75 0.73 -0.03 11.96
N LEU A 76 0.04 1.00 12.48
CA LEU A 76 0.65 2.28 12.82
C LEU A 76 1.44 2.23 14.14
N VAL A 77 2.73 2.54 14.07
CA VAL A 77 3.63 2.67 15.22
C VAL A 77 4.23 4.07 15.29
N PRO A 78 4.69 4.56 16.45
CA PRO A 78 5.44 5.82 16.49
C PRO A 78 6.67 5.72 15.60
N ARG A 79 6.89 6.71 14.73
CA ARG A 79 8.09 6.75 13.89
C ARG A 79 9.33 6.68 14.79
N PRO A 80 10.21 5.69 14.63
CA PRO A 80 11.41 5.60 15.44
C PRO A 80 12.39 6.71 15.03
N VAL A 81 13.25 7.15 15.96
CA VAL A 81 14.27 8.18 15.68
C VAL A 81 15.55 7.56 15.10
N ARG A 82 15.78 6.27 15.38
CA ARG A 82 16.90 5.44 14.91
C ARG A 82 16.37 4.06 14.57
N THR A 83 17.14 3.22 13.88
CA THR A 83 16.74 1.83 13.63
C THR A 83 16.43 1.10 14.93
N VAL A 84 15.24 0.49 15.03
CA VAL A 84 14.78 -0.27 16.19
C VAL A 84 14.34 -1.66 15.79
N LYS A 85 14.51 -2.64 16.68
CA LYS A 85 13.93 -3.96 16.48
C LYS A 85 12.41 -3.88 16.64
N CYS A 86 11.70 -4.42 15.66
CA CYS A 86 10.25 -4.54 15.64
C CYS A 86 9.91 -6.02 15.57
N GLU A 87 9.17 -6.53 16.54
CA GLU A 87 8.77 -7.95 16.61
C GLU A 87 7.24 -8.03 16.70
N ALA A 88 6.63 -8.87 15.88
CA ALA A 88 5.21 -9.18 15.98
C ALA A 88 5.04 -10.61 16.48
N THR A 89 4.08 -10.78 17.38
CA THR A 89 3.61 -12.08 17.85
C THR A 89 2.11 -12.15 17.61
N TRP A 90 1.66 -13.21 16.95
CA TRP A 90 0.24 -13.52 16.78
C TRP A 90 -0.08 -14.82 17.49
N LYS A 91 -1.07 -14.79 18.39
CA LYS A 91 -1.59 -15.93 19.12
C LYS A 91 -3.06 -16.16 18.70
N PRO A 92 -3.33 -17.00 17.70
CA PRO A 92 -4.71 -17.34 17.33
C PRO A 92 -5.35 -18.15 18.46
N THR A 93 -6.68 -18.06 18.60
CA THR A 93 -7.45 -18.89 19.56
C THR A 93 -7.37 -20.39 19.26
N SER A 94 -7.12 -20.74 18.00
CA SER A 94 -7.18 -22.12 17.49
C SER A 94 -5.83 -22.87 17.46
N GLY A 95 -4.70 -22.25 17.82
CA GLY A 95 -3.43 -22.98 17.76
C GLY A 95 -2.13 -22.21 17.88
N ARG A 96 -1.20 -22.50 16.96
CA ARG A 96 0.24 -22.21 17.06
C ARG A 96 0.51 -20.70 17.06
N THR A 97 1.33 -20.26 18.02
CA THR A 97 1.84 -18.88 18.05
C THR A 97 2.82 -18.64 16.90
N CYS A 98 2.59 -17.56 16.14
CA CYS A 98 3.47 -17.09 15.07
C CYS A 98 4.27 -15.89 15.54
N ARG A 99 5.53 -15.77 15.08
CA ARG A 99 6.42 -14.64 15.39
C ARG A 99 7.16 -14.18 14.16
N ALA A 100 7.33 -12.87 14.02
CA ALA A 100 8.13 -12.24 12.99
C ALA A 100 8.92 -11.09 13.57
N ALA A 101 10.10 -10.80 13.00
CA ALA A 101 10.92 -9.67 13.42
C ALA A 101 11.54 -8.97 12.22
N ILE A 102 11.70 -7.65 12.33
CA ILE A 102 12.40 -6.81 11.35
C ILE A 102 13.17 -5.69 12.06
N SER A 103 14.27 -5.26 11.46
CA SER A 103 14.91 -3.99 11.81
C SER A 103 14.14 -2.86 11.12
N LEU A 104 13.49 -2.00 11.90
CA LEU A 104 12.66 -0.88 11.42
C LEU A 104 13.48 0.42 11.45
N PRO A 105 14.10 0.84 10.33
CA PRO A 105 14.68 2.18 10.24
C PRO A 105 13.59 3.26 10.18
N PRO A 106 13.91 4.50 10.59
CA PRO A 106 13.04 5.65 10.43
C PRO A 106 12.67 5.83 8.96
N ALA A 107 11.37 5.88 8.66
CA ALA A 107 10.89 6.32 7.36
C ALA A 107 11.24 7.79 7.13
N TRP A 108 11.56 8.15 5.89
CA TRP A 108 11.61 9.54 5.45
C TRP A 108 10.26 9.90 4.81
N PRO A 109 9.79 11.14 4.90
CA PRO A 109 8.65 11.58 4.10
C PRO A 109 8.96 11.33 2.62
N MET A 110 8.10 10.59 1.94
CA MET A 110 8.21 10.32 0.51
C MET A 110 6.91 10.77 -0.16
N ASN A 111 7.02 11.41 -1.32
CA ASN A 111 5.91 12.10 -1.98
C ASN A 111 5.05 11.21 -2.88
N VAL A 112 5.23 9.88 -2.87
CA VAL A 112 4.42 8.97 -3.71
C VAL A 112 4.16 7.68 -2.95
N HIS A 113 2.96 7.16 -3.02
CA HIS A 113 2.46 6.01 -2.28
C HIS A 113 1.72 5.05 -3.24
N VAL A 114 2.31 3.95 -3.68
CA VAL A 114 1.58 2.99 -4.54
C VAL A 114 0.63 2.15 -3.68
N VAL A 115 -0.68 2.42 -3.69
CA VAL A 115 -1.68 1.64 -2.94
C VAL A 115 -2.71 1.05 -3.90
N PHE A 116 -2.93 -0.25 -3.74
CA PHE A 116 -3.93 -1.05 -4.41
C PHE A 116 -5.22 -0.96 -3.60
N ALA A 117 -6.10 -0.03 -3.97
CA ALA A 117 -7.45 0.06 -3.42
C ALA A 117 -8.47 -0.54 -4.39
N ARG A 118 -9.47 -1.25 -3.85
CA ARG A 118 -10.66 -1.70 -4.58
C ARG A 118 -11.82 -0.84 -4.11
N ASP A 119 -12.12 0.18 -4.91
CA ASP A 119 -13.42 0.83 -5.12
C ASP A 119 -13.16 2.24 -5.66
N ALA A 120 -13.46 2.42 -6.95
CA ALA A 120 -13.26 3.66 -7.66
C ALA A 120 -14.40 4.64 -7.33
N GLY A 121 -14.18 5.45 -6.28
CA GLY A 121 -14.52 6.86 -6.38
C GLY A 121 -13.77 7.53 -7.55
N ALA A 122 -13.91 8.85 -7.69
CA ALA A 122 -13.22 9.61 -8.73
C ALA A 122 -11.71 9.26 -8.76
N CYS A 123 -11.17 9.02 -9.97
CA CYS A 123 -9.80 8.58 -10.22
C CYS A 123 -9.04 9.68 -10.97
N LEU A 124 -7.78 9.94 -10.59
CA LEU A 124 -6.95 11.00 -11.18
C LEU A 124 -6.56 10.68 -12.63
N ILE A 125 -6.39 9.38 -12.96
CA ILE A 125 -6.26 8.90 -14.35
C ILE A 125 -7.58 8.20 -14.72
N PRO A 126 -8.50 8.87 -15.44
CA PRO A 126 -9.88 8.42 -15.58
C PRO A 126 -10.06 7.26 -16.58
N PHE A 127 -8.99 6.88 -17.27
CA PHE A 127 -8.94 5.73 -18.17
C PHE A 127 -7.61 5.01 -17.99
N THR A 128 -7.47 3.80 -18.52
CA THR A 128 -6.22 3.03 -18.43
C THR A 128 -5.34 3.34 -19.66
N PRO A 129 -4.39 4.30 -19.61
CA PRO A 129 -3.49 4.57 -20.71
C PRO A 129 -2.58 3.38 -21.00
N GLN A 130 -2.41 3.06 -22.29
CA GLN A 130 -1.30 2.24 -22.73
C GLN A 130 -0.04 3.11 -22.80
N SER A 131 0.60 3.31 -21.65
CA SER A 131 1.73 4.21 -21.47
C SER A 131 2.98 3.88 -22.28
N GLU A 132 2.98 2.71 -22.92
CA GLU A 132 4.01 2.27 -23.87
C GLU A 132 3.82 2.88 -25.27
N PHE A 133 2.59 3.32 -25.61
CA PHE A 133 2.27 3.99 -26.88
C PHE A 133 2.00 5.48 -26.73
N LEU A 134 1.66 5.93 -25.51
CA LEU A 134 1.37 7.34 -25.23
C LEU A 134 2.64 8.08 -24.80
N GLY A 135 2.89 9.21 -25.44
CA GLY A 135 3.89 10.17 -24.97
C GLY A 135 3.47 10.82 -23.64
N ILE A 136 4.42 11.54 -23.04
CA ILE A 136 4.17 12.26 -21.78
C ILE A 136 3.10 13.35 -21.97
N GLU A 137 2.99 13.94 -23.16
CA GLU A 137 1.97 14.96 -23.44
C GLU A 137 0.56 14.36 -23.44
N GLU A 138 0.35 13.23 -24.15
CA GLU A 138 -0.93 12.52 -24.16
C GLU A 138 -1.31 12.05 -22.74
N MET A 139 -0.32 11.60 -21.97
CA MET A 139 -0.48 11.25 -20.57
C MET A 139 -0.93 12.46 -19.73
N CYS A 140 -0.26 13.61 -19.84
CA CYS A 140 -0.68 14.83 -19.15
C CYS A 140 -2.08 15.29 -19.58
N ARG A 141 -2.40 15.19 -20.88
CA ARG A 141 -3.72 15.53 -21.43
C ARG A 141 -4.83 14.66 -20.84
N SER A 142 -4.54 13.38 -20.56
CA SER A 142 -5.49 12.46 -19.92
C SER A 142 -6.00 12.96 -18.56
N LEU A 143 -5.13 13.61 -17.79
CA LEU A 143 -5.40 14.03 -16.40
C LEU A 143 -6.40 15.18 -16.33
N TYR A 144 -6.48 16.02 -17.38
CA TYR A 144 -7.46 17.11 -17.43
C TYR A 144 -8.90 16.61 -17.41
N ALA A 145 -9.18 15.38 -17.85
CA ALA A 145 -10.53 14.84 -17.78
C ALA A 145 -10.98 14.63 -16.32
N ALA A 146 -10.10 14.16 -15.44
CA ALA A 146 -10.39 14.04 -14.00
C ALA A 146 -10.60 15.42 -13.36
N ARG A 147 -9.75 16.39 -13.72
CA ARG A 147 -9.86 17.78 -13.25
C ARG A 147 -11.15 18.47 -13.65
N ARG A 148 -11.49 18.44 -14.94
CA ARG A 148 -12.74 19.04 -15.46
C ARG A 148 -13.97 18.43 -14.79
N ARG A 149 -13.94 17.12 -14.53
CA ARG A 149 -15.02 16.45 -13.80
C ARG A 149 -15.12 16.94 -12.37
N ALA A 150 -14.01 16.98 -11.63
CA ALA A 150 -13.99 17.48 -10.25
C ALA A 150 -14.50 18.93 -10.16
N GLU A 151 -14.04 19.81 -11.07
CA GLU A 151 -14.47 21.21 -11.16
C GLU A 151 -15.97 21.32 -11.46
N ARG A 152 -16.48 20.58 -12.45
CA ARG A 152 -17.91 20.59 -12.82
C ARG A 152 -18.80 20.09 -11.69
N ASP A 153 -18.36 19.06 -10.98
CA ASP A 153 -19.15 18.40 -9.95
C ASP A 153 -18.93 19.08 -8.56
N GLY A 154 -18.13 20.15 -8.47
CA GLY A 154 -17.80 20.84 -7.22
C GLY A 154 -17.03 19.96 -6.22
N ALA A 155 -16.40 18.89 -6.71
CA ALA A 155 -15.73 17.88 -5.91
C ALA A 155 -14.22 18.16 -5.78
N LEU A 156 -13.60 17.56 -4.77
CA LEU A 156 -12.15 17.57 -4.63
C LEU A 156 -11.50 16.75 -5.75
N LEU A 157 -10.34 17.22 -6.24
CA LEU A 157 -9.56 16.47 -7.21
C LEU A 157 -9.04 15.18 -6.55
N PRO A 158 -9.19 14.01 -7.21
CA PRO A 158 -8.60 12.78 -6.71
C PRO A 158 -7.08 12.87 -6.65
N THR A 159 -6.47 12.30 -5.62
CA THR A 159 -5.01 12.14 -5.54
C THR A 159 -4.57 10.71 -5.84
N ALA A 160 -5.52 9.80 -6.10
CA ALA A 160 -5.23 8.40 -6.41
C ALA A 160 -5.59 8.07 -7.86
N ALA A 161 -4.78 7.22 -8.48
CA ALA A 161 -4.99 6.66 -9.79
C ALA A 161 -5.02 5.13 -9.72
N ILE A 162 -5.84 4.51 -10.59
CA ILE A 162 -5.96 3.07 -10.72
C ILE A 162 -5.71 2.70 -12.17
N LEU A 163 -4.69 1.88 -12.41
CA LEU A 163 -4.34 1.32 -13.70
C LEU A 163 -4.39 -0.19 -13.59
N ILE A 164 -5.31 -0.80 -14.33
CA ILE A 164 -5.52 -2.24 -14.26
C ILE A 164 -5.57 -2.84 -15.67
N GLY A 165 -5.03 -4.04 -15.81
CA GLY A 165 -5.13 -4.80 -17.07
C GLY A 165 -4.15 -4.39 -18.16
N VAL A 166 -3.04 -3.71 -17.82
CA VAL A 166 -1.95 -3.39 -18.77
C VAL A 166 -0.76 -4.32 -18.52
N ALA A 167 -0.04 -4.67 -19.58
CA ALA A 167 1.13 -5.54 -19.48
C ALA A 167 2.33 -4.84 -18.82
N ALA A 168 2.52 -3.55 -19.10
CA ALA A 168 3.61 -2.76 -18.58
C ALA A 168 3.20 -1.29 -18.38
N HIS A 169 3.94 -0.61 -17.50
CA HIS A 169 3.83 0.83 -17.30
C HIS A 169 5.19 1.49 -17.48
N THR A 170 5.24 2.60 -18.22
CA THR A 170 6.45 3.41 -18.36
C THR A 170 6.52 4.46 -17.25
N ALA A 171 7.70 5.02 -17.01
CA ALA A 171 7.90 6.07 -16.00
C ALA A 171 7.04 7.32 -16.25
N SER A 172 6.56 7.53 -17.49
CA SER A 172 5.71 8.67 -17.85
C SER A 172 4.40 8.71 -17.06
N VAL A 173 3.84 7.54 -16.72
CA VAL A 173 2.64 7.43 -15.86
C VAL A 173 2.90 8.03 -14.50
N ALA A 174 3.97 7.59 -13.85
CA ALA A 174 4.30 8.02 -12.50
C ALA A 174 4.71 9.49 -12.47
N MET A 175 5.41 9.96 -13.52
CA MET A 175 5.73 11.39 -13.68
C MET A 175 4.48 12.25 -13.85
N ALA A 176 3.57 11.87 -14.74
CA ALA A 176 2.36 12.62 -14.99
C ALA A 176 1.44 12.63 -13.76
N LEU A 177 1.32 11.49 -13.08
CA LEU A 177 0.59 11.38 -11.81
C LEU A 177 1.15 12.34 -10.76
N ALA A 178 2.47 12.28 -10.52
CA ALA A 178 3.13 13.14 -9.54
C ALA A 178 3.00 14.62 -9.90
N ALA A 179 3.12 14.97 -11.19
CA ALA A 179 2.95 16.34 -11.68
C ALA A 179 1.52 16.87 -11.46
N ALA A 180 0.50 16.00 -11.47
CA ALA A 180 -0.88 16.37 -11.18
C ALA A 180 -1.23 16.38 -9.67
N GLY A 181 -0.23 16.22 -8.79
CA GLY A 181 -0.45 16.13 -7.34
C GLY A 181 -1.04 14.80 -6.90
N GLY A 182 -0.88 13.76 -7.71
CA GLY A 182 -1.26 12.41 -7.35
C GLY A 182 -0.30 11.81 -6.34
N ASP A 183 -0.85 11.31 -5.25
CA ASP A 183 -0.13 10.61 -4.20
C ASP A 183 -0.13 9.11 -4.44
N PHE A 184 -1.19 8.54 -5.03
CA PHE A 184 -1.36 7.08 -5.10
C PHE A 184 -1.54 6.51 -6.50
N LEU A 185 -0.86 5.38 -6.77
CA LEU A 185 -1.04 4.59 -7.98
C LEU A 185 -1.33 3.13 -7.62
N HIS A 186 -2.46 2.59 -8.07
CA HIS A 186 -2.73 1.15 -8.08
C HIS A 186 -2.37 0.63 -9.47
N MET A 187 -1.51 -0.40 -9.55
CA MET A 187 -1.21 -1.08 -10.83
C MET A 187 -1.56 -2.55 -10.77
N SER A 188 -2.37 -3.07 -11.69
CA SER A 188 -2.54 -4.52 -11.85
C SER A 188 -2.22 -4.96 -13.26
N THR A 189 -1.60 -6.13 -13.36
CA THR A 189 -1.32 -6.77 -14.65
C THR A 189 -2.52 -7.61 -15.10
N GLY A 190 -2.70 -7.74 -16.41
CA GLY A 190 -3.68 -8.67 -16.96
C GLY A 190 -3.40 -10.13 -16.54
N GLN A 191 -4.42 -11.00 -16.61
CA GLN A 191 -4.33 -12.41 -16.15
C GLN A 191 -3.20 -13.21 -16.81
N ASN A 192 -2.81 -12.83 -18.03
CA ASN A 192 -1.77 -13.50 -18.82
C ASN A 192 -0.44 -12.73 -18.85
N CYS A 193 -0.29 -11.69 -18.04
CA CYS A 193 0.92 -10.88 -17.97
C CYS A 193 1.77 -11.33 -16.78
N PRO A 194 3.11 -11.40 -16.94
CA PRO A 194 4.00 -11.64 -15.82
C PRO A 194 3.81 -10.52 -14.79
N ARG A 195 3.78 -10.90 -13.51
CA ARG A 195 3.71 -9.91 -12.44
C ARG A 195 5.00 -9.07 -12.45
N PRO A 196 4.93 -7.76 -12.15
CA PRO A 196 6.13 -6.95 -12.11
C PRO A 196 7.07 -7.47 -11.01
N ASP A 197 8.37 -7.50 -11.27
CA ASP A 197 9.39 -7.93 -10.30
C ASP A 197 9.69 -6.81 -9.29
N VAL A 198 8.64 -6.42 -8.57
CA VAL A 198 8.67 -5.41 -7.52
C VAL A 198 7.85 -5.91 -6.33
N PRO A 199 8.10 -5.40 -5.12
CA PRO A 199 7.22 -5.65 -3.98
C PRO A 199 5.78 -5.18 -4.28
N PRO A 200 4.73 -5.82 -3.71
CA PRO A 200 3.33 -5.40 -3.91
C PRO A 200 3.05 -3.96 -3.47
N LEU A 201 3.94 -3.40 -2.65
CA LEU A 201 3.96 -2.01 -2.25
C LEU A 201 5.38 -1.51 -2.42
N PHE A 202 5.57 -0.50 -3.27
CA PHE A 202 6.88 0.06 -3.53
C PHE A 202 6.77 1.54 -3.87
N TRP A 203 7.93 2.20 -3.87
CA TRP A 203 8.05 3.59 -4.30
C TRP A 203 8.61 3.63 -5.70
N TRP A 204 7.85 4.23 -6.61
CA TRP A 204 8.37 4.50 -7.93
C TRP A 204 9.27 5.74 -7.83
N LYS A 205 10.58 5.51 -7.75
CA LYS A 205 11.55 6.59 -7.90
C LYS A 205 11.53 7.07 -9.35
N LEU A 206 11.09 8.30 -9.56
CA LEU A 206 11.11 8.92 -10.88
C LEU A 206 12.57 9.18 -11.33
N PRO A 207 12.84 9.20 -12.65
CA PRO A 207 14.14 9.56 -13.21
C PRO A 207 14.67 10.90 -12.69
#